data_AF-A0A261RPE1-F1
#
_entry.id   AF-A0A261RPE1-F1
#
_cell.length_a   1.000
_cell.length_b   1.000
_cell.length_c   1.000
_cell.angle_alpha   90.00
_cell.angle_beta   90.00
_cell.angle_gamma   90.00
#
_symmetry.space_group_name_H-M   'P 1'
#
loop_
_entity.id
_entity.type
_entity.pdbx_description
1 polymer ?
#
loop_
_entity_poly.entity_id
_entity_poly.type
_entity_poly.pdbx_seq_one_letter_code
_entity_poly.pdbx_strand_id
1 'polypeptide(L)'
;MSTINPHRIHYRNQVAAVDWGRDFISDQAYQFVRLELENGTPKPGLQDNLMLERCVSHLMALCSCSKHTAETHAARAIAELCSRESRVSFDMDRSTSYALFVVDRATNTTRVVSAAELLRMLHQHHVSPAEPTTAA
;
A
#
# COMPACT_ATOMS: atom_id res chain seq x y z
N MET A 1 5.10 -15.65 46.17
CA MET A 1 5.97 -14.47 45.95
C MET A 1 6.94 -14.81 44.83
N SER A 2 6.69 -14.33 43.62
CA SER A 2 7.55 -14.58 42.45
C SER A 2 8.10 -13.25 41.96
N THR A 3 9.42 -13.12 41.99
CA THR A 3 10.19 -11.91 41.69
C THR A 3 10.24 -11.67 40.18
N ILE A 4 9.73 -10.53 39.73
CA ILE A 4 9.84 -10.06 38.35
C ILE A 4 11.25 -9.47 38.16
N ASN A 5 12.03 -10.02 37.23
CA ASN A 5 13.37 -9.55 36.90
C ASN A 5 13.29 -8.39 35.87
N PRO A 6 13.74 -7.16 36.19
CA PRO A 6 13.44 -5.95 35.41
C PRO A 6 14.31 -5.74 34.15
N HIS A 7 15.18 -6.69 33.76
CA HIS A 7 16.12 -6.50 32.64
C HIS A 7 15.81 -7.29 31.37
N ARG A 8 14.61 -7.88 31.23
CA ARG A 8 14.24 -8.57 29.98
C ARG A 8 13.70 -7.57 28.96
N ILE A 9 14.61 -6.93 28.23
CA ILE A 9 14.26 -6.20 27.00
C ILE A 9 13.72 -7.24 26.00
N HIS A 10 12.40 -7.25 25.82
CA HIS A 10 11.76 -7.99 24.75
C HIS A 10 12.07 -7.27 23.44
N TYR A 11 13.21 -7.58 22.82
CA TYR A 11 13.35 -7.38 21.38
C TYR A 11 12.34 -8.31 20.71
N ARG A 12 11.14 -7.79 20.45
CA ARG A 12 10.13 -8.47 19.63
C ARG A 12 10.63 -8.39 18.19
N ASN A 13 11.67 -9.17 17.88
CA ASN A 13 12.18 -9.33 16.54
C ASN A 13 11.19 -10.23 15.78
N GLN A 14 10.01 -9.69 15.47
CA GLN A 14 9.05 -10.30 14.56
C GLN A 14 9.53 -10.04 13.13
N VAL A 15 10.63 -10.71 12.76
CA VAL A 15 10.88 -11.00 11.36
C VAL A 15 9.72 -11.91 10.96
N ALA A 16 8.73 -11.37 10.26
CA ALA A 16 7.64 -12.21 9.76
C ALA A 16 8.27 -13.34 8.93
N ALA A 17 7.74 -14.55 9.11
CA ALA A 17 8.25 -15.74 8.45
C ALA A 17 8.43 -15.48 6.95
N VAL A 18 9.61 -15.82 6.43
CA VAL A 18 9.95 -15.69 5.00
C VAL A 18 8.90 -16.44 4.19
N ASP A 19 8.19 -15.71 3.33
CA ASP A 19 7.28 -16.28 2.34
C ASP A 19 8.12 -16.78 1.16
N TRP A 20 8.39 -18.09 1.13
CA TRP A 20 9.18 -18.73 0.07
C TRP A 20 8.58 -18.59 -1.34
N GLY A 21 7.34 -18.11 -1.47
CA GLY A 21 6.72 -17.74 -2.74
C GLY A 21 7.03 -16.32 -3.23
N ARG A 22 7.70 -15.48 -2.41
CA ARG A 22 8.14 -14.12 -2.78
C ARG A 22 9.64 -14.10 -3.07
N ASP A 23 10.02 -13.38 -4.13
CA ASP A 23 11.42 -13.05 -4.35
C ASP A 23 11.95 -12.09 -3.27
N PHE A 24 13.28 -11.97 -3.17
CA PHE A 24 13.95 -11.17 -2.15
C PHE A 24 13.46 -9.72 -2.13
N ILE A 25 13.31 -9.09 -3.30
CA ILE A 25 12.90 -7.68 -3.41
C ILE A 25 11.46 -7.50 -2.91
N SER A 26 10.58 -8.44 -3.26
CA SER A 26 9.18 -8.46 -2.82
C SER A 26 9.05 -8.65 -1.31
N ASP A 27 9.89 -9.51 -0.71
CA ASP A 27 9.91 -9.66 0.75
C ASP A 27 10.38 -8.37 1.42
N GLN A 28 11.48 -7.76 0.96
CA GLN A 28 11.95 -6.49 1.51
C GLN A 28 10.90 -5.37 1.40
N ALA A 29 10.22 -5.27 0.26
CA ALA A 29 9.14 -4.30 0.07
C ALA A 29 7.99 -4.53 1.07
N TYR A 30 7.60 -5.79 1.26
CA TYR A 30 6.53 -6.16 2.19
C TYR A 30 6.90 -5.87 3.64
N GLN A 31 8.10 -6.23 4.08
CA GLN A 31 8.57 -5.94 5.45
C GLN A 31 8.62 -4.43 5.70
N PHE A 32 9.14 -3.65 4.75
CA PHE A 32 9.21 -2.20 4.86
C PHE A 32 7.83 -1.58 5.05
N VAL A 33 6.88 -1.89 4.16
CA VAL A 33 5.53 -1.33 4.19
C VAL A 33 4.79 -1.77 5.44
N ARG A 34 4.93 -3.03 5.86
CA ARG A 34 4.31 -3.51 7.11
C ARG A 34 4.80 -2.71 8.31
N LEU A 35 6.12 -2.47 8.41
CA LEU A 35 6.69 -1.70 9.51
C LEU A 35 6.20 -0.25 9.50
N GLU A 36 6.16 0.43 8.35
CA GLU A 36 5.62 1.79 8.26
C GLU A 36 4.16 1.86 8.74
N LEU A 37 3.33 0.88 8.37
CA LEU A 37 1.93 0.80 8.81
C LEU A 37 1.80 0.49 10.30
N GLU A 38 2.61 -0.42 10.84
CA GLU A 38 2.66 -0.74 12.28
C GLU A 38 3.11 0.48 13.12
N ASN A 39 3.96 1.34 12.55
CA ASN A 39 4.38 2.60 13.15
C ASN A 39 3.36 3.74 13.00
N GLY A 40 2.19 3.48 12.41
CA GLY A 40 1.10 4.45 12.26
C GLY A 40 1.24 5.39 11.07
N THR A 41 2.10 5.10 10.09
CA THR A 41 2.15 5.86 8.84
C THR A 41 0.80 5.76 8.13
N PRO A 42 0.21 6.89 7.69
CA PRO A 42 -1.04 6.87 6.95
C PRO A 42 -0.96 5.98 5.71
N LYS A 43 -2.04 5.25 5.42
CA LYS A 43 -2.16 4.48 4.18
C LYS A 43 -2.11 5.45 2.98
N PRO A 44 -1.33 5.15 1.92
CA PRO A 44 -1.23 6.02 0.76
C PRO A 44 -2.60 6.32 0.16
N GLY A 45 -2.88 7.61 -0.02
CA GLY A 45 -4.08 8.10 -0.69
C GLY A 45 -3.81 8.45 -2.15
N LEU A 46 -4.84 8.93 -2.85
CA LEU A 46 -4.73 9.35 -4.27
C LEU A 46 -3.67 10.43 -4.53
N GLN A 47 -3.25 11.17 -3.51
CA GLN A 47 -2.30 12.28 -3.60
C GLN A 47 -1.00 12.08 -2.81
N ASP A 48 -0.98 11.13 -1.87
CA ASP A 48 0.17 10.93 -0.98
C ASP A 48 0.93 9.67 -1.40
N ASN A 49 2.09 9.88 -2.02
CA ASN A 49 3.01 8.84 -2.45
C ASN A 49 4.27 8.77 -1.59
N LEU A 50 4.32 9.42 -0.42
CA LEU A 50 5.54 9.49 0.38
C LEU A 50 6.02 8.10 0.84
N MET A 51 5.10 7.21 1.22
CA MET A 51 5.43 5.83 1.57
C MET A 51 6.03 5.07 0.38
N LEU A 52 5.49 5.30 -0.82
CA LEU A 52 6.00 4.69 -2.06
C LEU A 52 7.43 5.19 -2.32
N GLU A 53 7.68 6.50 -2.25
CA GLU A 53 9.00 7.09 -2.48
C GLU A 53 10.06 6.58 -1.49
N ARG A 54 9.69 6.47 -0.21
CA ARG A 54 10.57 5.93 0.84
C ARG A 54 10.90 4.46 0.60
N CYS A 55 9.89 3.65 0.27
CA CYS A 55 10.08 2.24 -0.02
C CYS A 55 10.95 2.04 -1.27
N VAL A 56 10.72 2.82 -2.33
CA VAL A 56 11.54 2.81 -3.55
C VAL A 56 13.00 3.13 -3.24
N SER A 57 13.24 4.20 -2.49
CA SER A 57 14.59 4.61 -2.10
C SER A 57 15.29 3.53 -1.27
N HIS A 58 14.57 2.90 -0.34
CA HIS A 58 15.07 1.78 0.46
C HIS A 58 15.45 0.56 -0.41
N LEU A 59 14.57 0.14 -1.32
CA LEU A 59 14.81 -1.02 -2.19
C LEU A 59 15.97 -0.79 -3.14
N MET A 60 16.10 0.41 -3.72
CA MET A 60 17.24 0.75 -4.57
C MET A 60 18.56 0.67 -3.80
N ALA A 61 18.59 1.19 -2.56
CA ALA A 61 19.78 1.17 -1.72
C ALA A 61 20.15 -0.25 -1.26
N LEU A 62 19.16 -1.07 -0.89
CA LEU A 62 19.39 -2.40 -0.32
C LEU A 62 19.61 -3.48 -1.39
N CYS A 63 18.83 -3.46 -2.46
CA CYS A 63 18.78 -4.52 -3.46
C CYS A 63 19.58 -4.19 -4.73
N SER A 64 20.15 -2.98 -4.84
CA SER A 64 20.86 -2.51 -6.04
C SER A 64 20.06 -2.68 -7.34
N CYS A 65 18.75 -2.46 -7.27
CA CYS A 65 17.84 -2.61 -8.41
C CYS A 65 17.50 -1.26 -9.06
N SER A 66 16.92 -1.33 -10.27
CA SER A 66 16.46 -0.12 -10.97
C SER A 66 15.29 0.54 -10.24
N LYS A 67 15.11 1.86 -10.43
CA LYS A 67 13.95 2.59 -9.91
C LYS A 67 12.62 1.96 -10.34
N HIS A 68 12.50 1.59 -11.61
CA HIS A 68 11.30 0.96 -12.15
C HIS A 68 10.97 -0.38 -11.47
N THR A 69 12.00 -1.19 -11.22
CA THR A 69 11.86 -2.44 -10.46
C THR A 69 11.40 -2.15 -9.04
N ALA A 70 12.08 -1.24 -8.34
CA ALA A 70 11.73 -0.85 -6.97
C ALA A 70 10.30 -0.32 -6.86
N GLU A 71 9.87 0.55 -7.78
CA GLU A 71 8.50 1.09 -7.84
C GLU A 71 7.47 -0.02 -7.99
N THR A 72 7.71 -0.98 -8.86
CA THR A 72 6.80 -2.11 -9.10
C THR A 72 6.59 -2.93 -7.83
N HIS A 73 7.69 -3.32 -7.15
CA HIS A 73 7.61 -4.12 -5.93
C HIS A 73 7.01 -3.33 -4.76
N ALA A 74 7.39 -2.05 -4.61
CA ALA A 74 6.84 -1.17 -3.57
C ALA A 74 5.34 -0.93 -3.75
N ALA A 75 4.89 -0.58 -4.96
CA ALA A 75 3.48 -0.34 -5.25
C ALA A 75 2.64 -1.61 -5.01
N ARG A 76 3.17 -2.78 -5.39
CA ARG A 76 2.51 -4.07 -5.13
C ARG A 76 2.36 -4.34 -3.64
N ALA A 77 3.43 -4.17 -2.86
CA ALA A 77 3.41 -4.38 -1.41
C ALA A 77 2.41 -3.43 -0.72
N ILE A 78 2.41 -2.15 -1.09
CA ILE A 78 1.46 -1.15 -0.61
C ILE A 78 0.03 -1.57 -0.93
N ALA A 79 -0.27 -1.88 -2.19
CA ALA A 79 -1.61 -2.25 -2.62
C ALA A 79 -2.13 -3.48 -1.87
N GLU A 80 -1.29 -4.52 -1.73
CA GLU A 80 -1.67 -5.75 -1.03
C GLU A 80 -1.92 -5.51 0.46
N LEU A 81 -0.99 -4.87 1.16
CA LEU A 81 -1.09 -4.63 2.61
C LEU A 81 -2.22 -3.66 2.96
N CYS A 82 -2.39 -2.59 2.18
CA CYS A 82 -3.43 -1.60 2.45
C CYS A 82 -4.84 -2.12 2.10
N SER A 83 -4.94 -3.03 1.12
CA SER A 83 -6.23 -3.55 0.64
C SER A 83 -6.64 -4.87 1.29
N ARG A 84 -5.83 -5.46 2.17
CA ARG A 84 -6.11 -6.74 2.83
C ARG A 84 -7.46 -6.80 3.55
N GLU A 85 -7.85 -5.69 4.16
CA GLU A 85 -9.11 -5.54 4.89
C GLU A 85 -10.23 -4.95 4.02
N SER A 86 -9.95 -4.70 2.74
CA SER A 86 -10.91 -4.10 1.84
C SER A 86 -12.09 -5.04 1.60
N ARG A 87 -13.30 -4.48 1.71
CA ARG A 87 -14.54 -5.16 1.35
C ARG A 87 -14.63 -5.46 -0.15
N VAL A 88 -13.90 -4.69 -0.97
CA VAL A 88 -13.89 -4.84 -2.43
C VAL A 88 -12.65 -5.58 -2.91
N SER A 89 -12.77 -6.26 -4.04
CA SER A 89 -11.66 -6.89 -4.75
C SER A 89 -11.79 -6.77 -6.26
N PHE A 90 -10.68 -6.93 -6.96
CA PHE A 90 -10.68 -7.00 -8.42
C PHE A 90 -10.81 -8.45 -8.88
N ASP A 91 -11.72 -8.68 -9.81
CA ASP A 91 -11.83 -9.91 -10.58
C ASP A 91 -10.84 -9.85 -11.74
N MET A 92 -9.68 -10.47 -11.57
CA MET A 92 -8.59 -10.38 -12.53
C MET A 92 -8.85 -11.21 -13.79
N ASP A 93 -9.75 -12.21 -13.75
CA ASP A 93 -10.07 -13.05 -14.91
C ASP A 93 -10.94 -12.29 -15.92
N ARG A 94 -11.83 -11.41 -15.43
CA ARG A 94 -12.69 -10.56 -16.27
C ARG A 94 -12.10 -9.18 -16.55
N SER A 95 -11.15 -8.73 -15.74
CA SER A 95 -10.53 -7.41 -15.92
C SER A 95 -9.62 -7.38 -17.14
N THR A 96 -9.50 -6.20 -17.74
CA THR A 96 -8.66 -5.92 -18.91
C THR A 96 -7.80 -4.69 -18.66
N SER A 97 -6.90 -4.37 -19.58
CA SER A 97 -6.13 -3.12 -19.54
C SER A 97 -7.01 -1.86 -19.55
N TYR A 98 -8.28 -1.95 -19.93
CA TYR A 98 -9.19 -0.80 -20.04
C TYR A 98 -10.32 -0.79 -19.00
N ALA A 99 -10.53 -1.88 -18.27
CA ALA A 99 -11.63 -2.01 -17.34
C ALA A 99 -11.29 -2.95 -16.18
N LEU A 100 -11.57 -2.48 -14.95
CA LEU A 100 -11.47 -3.28 -13.73
C LEU A 100 -12.86 -3.71 -13.28
N PHE A 101 -13.07 -5.02 -13.12
CA PHE A 101 -14.28 -5.57 -12.53
C PHE A 101 -14.10 -5.62 -11.01
N VAL A 102 -14.84 -4.79 -10.30
CA VAL A 102 -14.80 -4.64 -8.84
C VAL A 102 -15.94 -5.44 -8.22
N VAL A 103 -15.60 -6.42 -7.39
CA VAL A 103 -16.54 -7.25 -6.64
C VAL A 103 -16.67 -6.71 -5.23
N ASP A 104 -17.88 -6.36 -4.81
CA ASP A 104 -18.21 -6.11 -3.40
C ASP A 104 -18.59 -7.43 -2.75
N ARG A 105 -17.73 -7.91 -1.84
CA ARG A 105 -17.92 -9.22 -1.19
C ARG A 105 -19.12 -9.28 -0.25
N ALA A 106 -19.57 -8.16 0.30
CA ALA A 106 -20.69 -8.20 1.24
C ALA A 106 -22.06 -8.08 0.55
N THR A 107 -22.13 -7.49 -0.65
CA THR A 107 -23.38 -7.48 -1.45
C THR A 107 -23.37 -8.51 -2.57
N ASN A 108 -22.23 -9.16 -2.82
CA ASN A 108 -22.00 -10.03 -3.97
C ASN A 108 -22.34 -9.35 -5.32
N THR A 109 -22.16 -8.03 -5.40
CA THR A 109 -22.38 -7.28 -6.64
C THR A 109 -21.06 -6.99 -7.34
N THR A 110 -21.09 -6.96 -8.67
CA THR A 110 -19.96 -6.55 -9.50
C THR A 110 -20.26 -5.21 -10.14
N ARG A 111 -19.30 -4.28 -10.06
CA ARG A 111 -19.29 -3.02 -10.82
C ARG A 111 -18.07 -2.99 -11.73
N VAL A 112 -18.16 -2.22 -12.81
CA VAL A 112 -17.02 -2.01 -13.71
C VAL A 112 -16.53 -0.58 -13.54
N VAL A 113 -15.21 -0.42 -13.43
CA VAL A 113 -14.54 0.88 -13.47
C VAL A 113 -13.66 0.90 -14.71
N SER A 114 -14.01 1.73 -15.68
CA SER A 114 -13.20 1.93 -16.89
C SER A 114 -11.99 2.82 -16.63
N ALA A 115 -10.97 2.73 -17.48
CA ALA A 115 -9.80 3.62 -17.44
C ALA A 115 -10.20 5.10 -17.58
N ALA A 116 -11.24 5.40 -18.37
CA ALA A 116 -11.77 6.76 -18.53
C ALA A 116 -12.43 7.28 -17.23
N GLU A 117 -13.19 6.43 -16.54
CA GLU A 117 -13.75 6.78 -15.23
C GLU A 117 -12.67 6.95 -14.18
N LEU A 118 -11.67 6.07 -14.16
CA LEU A 118 -10.55 6.17 -13.24
C LEU A 118 -9.75 7.46 -13.46
N LEU A 119 -9.49 7.84 -14.71
CA LEU A 119 -8.85 9.11 -15.05
C LEU A 119 -9.66 10.31 -14.53
N ARG A 120 -10.98 10.28 -14.70
CA ARG A 120 -11.87 11.32 -14.15
C ARG A 120 -11.78 11.39 -12.63
N MET A 121 -11.78 10.24 -11.94
CA MET A 121 -11.64 10.20 -10.47
C MET A 121 -10.30 10.81 -10.06
N LEU A 122 -9.20 10.43 -10.73
CA LEU A 122 -7.88 11.01 -10.47
C LEU A 122 -7.89 12.53 -10.64
N HIS A 123 -8.47 13.06 -11.71
CA HIS A 123 -8.56 14.51 -11.94
C HIS A 123 -9.46 15.25 -10.95
N GLN A 124 -10.58 14.66 -10.52
CA GLN A 124 -11.48 15.26 -9.53
C GLN A 124 -10.78 15.46 -8.19
N HIS A 125 -9.84 14.58 -7.85
CA HIS A 125 -9.03 14.74 -6.65
C HIS A 125 -7.88 15.74 -6.83
N HIS A 126 -7.53 16.23 -8.02
CA HIS A 126 -6.49 17.25 -8.19
C HIS A 126 -7.01 18.69 -7.99
N VAL A 127 -8.32 18.89 -7.79
CA VAL A 127 -8.92 20.21 -7.53
C VAL A 127 -9.33 20.30 -6.07
N SER A 128 -8.44 20.82 -5.22
CA SER A 128 -8.83 21.34 -3.91
C SER A 128 -9.16 22.83 -4.07
N PRO A 129 -10.40 23.29 -3.81
CA PRO A 129 -10.69 24.71 -3.83
C PRO A 129 -9.93 25.38 -2.67
N ALA A 130 -9.03 26.29 -3.00
CA ALA A 130 -8.56 27.28 -2.04
C ALA A 130 -9.78 28.01 -1.48
N GLU A 131 -9.94 28.00 -0.15
CA GLU A 131 -10.96 28.80 0.53
C GLU A 131 -10.84 30.27 0.10
N PRO A 132 -11.94 30.94 -0.29
CA PRO A 132 -11.92 32.39 -0.39
C PRO A 132 -11.79 32.95 1.03
N THR A 133 -10.62 33.51 1.34
CA THR A 133 -10.41 34.34 2.53
C THR A 133 -11.42 35.49 2.50
N THR A 134 -12.40 35.41 3.41
CA THR A 134 -13.24 36.56 3.78
C THR A 134 -12.34 37.64 4.36
N ALA A 135 -12.04 38.67 3.58
CA ALA A 135 -11.55 39.94 4.11
C ALA A 135 -12.73 40.91 4.16
N ALA A 136 -13.09 41.29 5.38
CA ALA A 136 -14.01 42.37 5.72
C ALA A 136 -13.38 43.74 5.41
#